data_AF-V9F7A7-F1
#
_entry.id   AF-V9F7A7-F1
#
_cell.length_a   1.000
_cell.length_b   1.000
_cell.length_c   1.000
_cell.angle_alpha   90.00
_cell.angle_beta   90.00
_cell.angle_gamma   90.00
#
_symmetry.space_group_name_H-M   'P 1'
#
loop_
_entity.id
_entity.type
_entity.pdbx_description
1 polymer ?
#
loop_
_entity_poly.entity_id
_entity_poly.type
_entity_poly.pdbx_seq_one_letter_code
_entity_poly.pdbx_strand_id
1 'polypeptide(L)'
;MVHDDTEFINRTFKDAACFGNTGTVEFLLSNGRITSDSFDKALEYASSSGYGNPDTAFFLYIKKLASGKAVLKAFEQAADVSVAEFLFENEVIAENSINVTFDRATCCYSTGQAAIMKFLLKNECISAESIGKAFISAAISSETDALEFFVS
;
A
#
# COMPACT_ATOMS: atom_id res chain seq x y z
N MET A 1 30.21 1.50 -25.55
CA MET A 1 29.74 1.25 -24.17
C MET A 1 28.22 1.31 -24.22
N VAL A 2 27.57 0.15 -24.37
CA VAL A 2 26.10 0.08 -24.33
C VAL A 2 25.78 0.12 -22.84
N HIS A 3 25.25 1.24 -22.35
CA HIS A 3 24.63 1.22 -21.03
C HIS A 3 23.54 0.13 -21.08
N ASP A 4 23.47 -0.71 -20.05
CA ASP A 4 22.43 -1.73 -19.98
C ASP A 4 21.07 -1.02 -19.77
N ASP A 5 20.48 -0.58 -20.87
CA ASP A 5 19.26 0.19 -20.95
C ASP A 5 18.12 -0.48 -20.18
N THR A 6 18.19 -1.81 -20.00
CA THR A 6 17.16 -2.59 -19.30
C THR A 6 17.15 -2.27 -17.81
N GLU A 7 18.30 -2.15 -17.16
CA GLU A 7 18.39 -1.80 -15.74
C GLU A 7 17.83 -0.40 -15.49
N PHE A 8 18.24 0.57 -16.32
CA PHE A 8 17.73 1.94 -16.24
C PHE A 8 16.23 2.04 -16.48
N ILE A 9 15.69 1.31 -17.47
CA ILE A 9 14.24 1.26 -17.72
C ILE A 9 13.49 0.69 -16.51
N ASN A 10 13.96 -0.42 -15.93
CA ASN A 10 13.32 -1.05 -14.78
C ASN A 10 13.39 -0.18 -13.52
N ARG A 11 14.50 0.52 -13.29
CA ARG A 11 14.62 1.51 -12.22
C ARG A 11 13.66 2.68 -12.43
N THR A 12 13.68 3.27 -13.62
CA THR A 12 12.80 4.40 -13.97
C THR A 12 11.32 4.02 -13.83
N PHE A 13 10.96 2.79 -14.20
CA PHE A 13 9.61 2.26 -14.03
C PHE A 13 9.17 2.23 -12.57
N LYS A 14 10.01 1.71 -11.67
CA LYS A 14 9.74 1.70 -10.23
C LYS A 14 9.66 3.10 -9.63
N ASP A 15 10.58 3.98 -10.01
CA ASP A 15 10.61 5.36 -9.51
C ASP A 15 9.37 6.14 -10.00
N ALA A 16 8.99 6.00 -11.28
CA ALA A 16 7.77 6.58 -11.81
C ALA A 16 6.53 6.08 -11.07
N ALA A 17 6.47 4.79 -10.74
CA ALA A 17 5.39 4.22 -9.96
C ALA A 17 5.33 4.78 -8.52
N CYS A 18 6.47 4.90 -7.85
CA CYS A 18 6.61 5.51 -6.53
C CYS A 18 6.07 6.95 -6.50
N PHE A 19 6.30 7.74 -7.55
CA PHE A 19 5.82 9.12 -7.65
C PHE A 19 4.43 9.25 -8.29
N GLY A 20 3.73 8.14 -8.53
CA GLY A 20 2.36 8.16 -9.06
C GLY A 20 2.25 8.63 -10.52
N ASN A 21 3.32 8.54 -11.32
CA ASN A 21 3.33 8.98 -12.71
C ASN A 21 2.77 7.90 -13.66
N THR A 22 1.45 7.68 -13.62
CA THR A 22 0.77 6.58 -14.35
C THR A 22 1.08 6.56 -15.85
N GLY A 23 1.10 7.72 -16.52
CA GLY A 23 1.41 7.80 -17.95
C GLY A 23 2.83 7.35 -18.30
N THR A 24 3.81 7.69 -17.44
CA THR A 24 5.19 7.22 -17.60
C THR A 24 5.31 5.72 -17.35
N VAL A 25 4.62 5.21 -16.32
CA VAL A 25 4.55 3.77 -16.02
C VAL A 25 3.95 3.01 -17.20
N GLU A 26 2.84 3.48 -17.77
CA GLU A 26 2.20 2.86 -18.93
C GLU A 26 3.12 2.87 -20.17
N PHE A 27 3.75 4.01 -20.46
CA PHE A 27 4.69 4.12 -21.56
C PHE A 27 5.86 3.12 -21.42
N LEU A 28 6.48 3.05 -20.24
CA LEU A 28 7.61 2.15 -19.99
C LEU A 28 7.19 0.67 -20.02
N LEU A 29 5.98 0.34 -19.53
CA LEU A 29 5.43 -1.01 -19.61
C LEU A 29 5.24 -1.47 -21.06
N SER A 30 4.79 -0.56 -21.93
CA SER A 30 4.55 -0.85 -23.36
C SER A 30 5.81 -1.28 -24.12
N ASN A 31 7.00 -0.94 -23.62
CA ASN A 31 8.27 -1.32 -24.23
C ASN A 31 8.62 -2.81 -24.05
N GLY A 32 7.87 -3.57 -23.23
CA GLY A 32 8.06 -5.02 -23.07
C GLY A 32 9.37 -5.43 -22.37
N ARG A 33 10.05 -4.48 -21.72
CA ARG A 33 11.36 -4.68 -21.07
C ARG A 33 11.30 -4.70 -19.54
N ILE A 34 10.10 -4.62 -18.98
CA ILE A 34 9.88 -4.63 -17.54
C ILE A 34 9.95 -6.07 -17.02
N THR A 35 10.83 -6.32 -16.06
CA THR A 35 10.94 -7.62 -15.40
C THR A 35 9.80 -7.80 -14.40
N SER A 36 9.44 -9.05 -14.10
CA SER A 36 8.42 -9.35 -13.09
C SER A 36 8.78 -8.77 -11.71
N ASP A 37 10.04 -8.85 -11.30
CA ASP A 37 10.53 -8.25 -10.04
C ASP A 37 10.33 -6.73 -10.02
N SER A 38 10.59 -6.05 -11.13
CA SER A 38 10.39 -4.60 -11.22
C SER A 38 8.91 -4.24 -11.27
N PHE A 39 8.07 -5.10 -11.84
CA PHE A 39 6.61 -4.95 -11.81
C PHE A 39 6.07 -5.07 -10.38
N ASP A 40 6.47 -6.13 -9.67
CA ASP A 40 6.11 -6.36 -8.27
C ASP A 40 6.51 -5.17 -7.40
N LYS A 41 7.75 -4.70 -7.54
CA LYS A 41 8.25 -3.54 -6.79
C LYS A 41 7.54 -2.24 -7.14
N ALA A 42 7.17 -2.04 -8.41
CA ALA A 42 6.41 -0.86 -8.80
C ALA A 42 5.04 -0.83 -8.12
N LEU A 43 4.34 -1.97 -8.02
CA LEU A 43 3.06 -2.04 -7.32
C LEU A 43 3.23 -1.76 -5.82
N GLU A 44 4.25 -2.33 -5.18
CA GLU A 44 4.60 -2.05 -3.79
C GLU A 44 4.88 -0.55 -3.55
N TYR A 45 5.65 0.08 -4.45
CA TYR A 45 6.02 1.50 -4.33
C TYR A 45 4.84 2.43 -4.60
N ALA A 46 4.03 2.15 -5.62
CA ALA A 46 2.83 2.92 -5.92
C ALA A 46 1.82 2.87 -4.76
N SER A 47 1.76 1.76 -4.03
CA SER A 47 0.84 1.59 -2.90
C SER A 47 1.34 2.23 -1.61
N SER A 48 2.66 2.30 -1.42
CA SER A 48 3.28 2.79 -0.18
C SER A 48 3.66 4.26 -0.18
N SER A 49 3.65 4.90 -1.35
CA SER A 49 3.94 6.32 -1.46
C SER A 49 2.73 7.15 -1.05
N GLY A 50 2.81 7.79 0.12
CA GLY A 50 1.84 8.81 0.55
C GLY A 50 1.86 10.10 -0.29
N TYR A 51 2.72 10.17 -1.31
CA TYR A 51 2.83 11.28 -2.26
C TYR A 51 2.23 10.94 -3.63
N GLY A 52 1.91 9.66 -3.88
CA GLY A 52 1.48 9.16 -5.18
C GLY A 52 -0.02 9.23 -5.38
N ASN A 53 -0.43 9.33 -6.64
CA ASN A 53 -1.82 9.12 -7.06
C ASN A 53 -2.17 7.61 -6.93
N PRO A 54 -3.25 7.24 -6.19
CA PRO A 54 -3.69 5.84 -6.08
C PRO A 54 -3.98 5.17 -7.43
N ASP A 55 -4.29 5.96 -8.47
CA ASP A 55 -4.51 5.48 -9.85
C ASP A 55 -3.33 4.64 -10.38
N THR A 56 -2.10 4.93 -9.96
CA THR A 56 -0.94 4.15 -10.41
C THR A 56 -0.93 2.75 -9.80
N ALA A 57 -1.30 2.62 -8.52
CA ALA A 57 -1.45 1.32 -7.88
C ALA A 57 -2.60 0.53 -8.51
N PHE A 58 -3.74 1.19 -8.77
CA PHE A 58 -4.88 0.58 -9.46
C PHE A 58 -4.53 0.10 -10.86
N PHE A 59 -3.85 0.94 -11.64
CA PHE A 59 -3.38 0.60 -12.98
C PHE A 59 -2.50 -0.66 -12.94
N LEU A 60 -1.48 -0.67 -12.07
CA LEU A 60 -0.55 -1.80 -11.94
C LEU A 60 -1.27 -3.08 -11.51
N TYR A 61 -2.21 -2.98 -10.56
CA TYR A 61 -3.02 -4.11 -10.13
C TYR A 61 -3.89 -4.69 -11.25
N ILE A 62 -4.59 -3.84 -12.00
CA ILE A 62 -5.51 -4.26 -13.07
C ILE A 62 -4.78 -4.95 -14.23
N LYS A 63 -3.48 -4.68 -14.43
CA LYS A 63 -2.68 -5.43 -15.42
C LYS A 63 -2.55 -6.92 -15.06
N LYS A 64 -2.76 -7.30 -13.80
CA LYS A 64 -2.69 -8.69 -13.32
C LYS A 64 -1.36 -9.38 -13.65
N LEU A 65 -0.28 -8.59 -13.66
CA LEU A 65 1.10 -9.06 -13.88
C LEU A 65 1.88 -9.22 -12.58
N ALA A 66 1.41 -8.61 -11.48
CA ALA A 66 2.06 -8.72 -10.19
C ALA A 66 1.85 -10.11 -9.57
N SER A 67 2.84 -10.59 -8.84
CA SER A 67 2.71 -11.81 -8.05
C SER A 67 1.73 -11.59 -6.89
N GLY A 68 1.05 -12.66 -6.45
CA GLY A 68 0.16 -12.59 -5.27
C GLY A 68 0.90 -12.09 -4.02
N LYS A 69 2.19 -12.40 -3.89
CA LYS A 69 3.04 -11.87 -2.80
C LYS A 69 3.17 -10.34 -2.89
N ALA A 70 3.39 -9.79 -4.08
CA ALA A 70 3.48 -8.35 -4.27
C ALA A 70 2.14 -7.65 -4.02
N VAL A 71 1.02 -8.28 -4.39
CA VAL A 71 -0.33 -7.79 -4.09
C VAL A 71 -0.59 -7.72 -2.58
N LEU A 72 -0.26 -8.78 -1.84
CA LEU A 72 -0.34 -8.75 -0.37
C LEU A 72 0.59 -7.69 0.22
N LYS A 73 1.79 -7.52 -0.35
CA LYS A 73 2.73 -6.52 0.13
C LYS A 73 2.28 -5.10 -0.14
N ALA A 74 1.61 -4.87 -1.26
CA ALA A 74 0.99 -3.60 -1.61
C ALA A 74 -0.11 -3.22 -0.60
N PHE A 75 -0.97 -4.19 -0.22
CA PHE A 75 -1.97 -3.99 0.83
C PHE A 75 -1.31 -3.68 2.18
N GLU A 76 -0.34 -4.49 2.62
CA GLU A 76 0.40 -4.30 3.88
C GLU A 76 1.10 -2.94 4.01
N GLN A 77 1.48 -2.35 2.87
CA GLN A 77 2.25 -1.11 2.83
C GLN A 77 1.42 0.10 2.42
N ALA A 78 0.11 -0.07 2.18
CA ALA A 78 -0.77 0.97 1.68
C ALA A 78 -0.63 2.26 2.51
N ALA A 79 -0.43 3.38 1.82
CA ALA A 79 -0.39 4.71 2.42
C ALA A 79 -1.70 5.49 2.19
N ASP A 80 -2.50 5.08 1.21
CA ASP A 80 -3.80 5.63 0.87
C ASP A 80 -4.90 4.60 1.17
N VAL A 81 -5.97 5.04 1.84
CA VAL A 81 -7.10 4.18 2.22
C VAL A 81 -7.80 3.59 1.01
N SER A 82 -7.87 4.33 -0.10
CA SER A 82 -8.49 3.87 -1.35
C SER A 82 -7.75 2.67 -1.93
N VAL A 83 -6.42 2.61 -1.77
CA VAL A 83 -5.60 1.46 -2.19
C VAL A 83 -5.85 0.26 -1.28
N ALA A 84 -5.87 0.48 0.04
CA ALA A 84 -6.14 -0.59 1.00
C ALA A 84 -7.54 -1.19 0.81
N GLU A 85 -8.57 -0.33 0.70
CA GLU A 85 -9.97 -0.70 0.43
C GLU A 85 -10.09 -1.49 -0.86
N PHE A 86 -9.57 -0.97 -1.96
CA PHE A 86 -9.64 -1.61 -3.26
C PHE A 86 -9.00 -3.01 -3.27
N LEU A 87 -7.82 -3.16 -2.67
CA LEU A 87 -7.16 -4.47 -2.59
C LEU A 87 -7.91 -5.43 -1.66
N PHE A 88 -8.45 -4.94 -0.55
CA PHE A 88 -9.26 -5.74 0.38
C PHE A 88 -10.52 -6.29 -0.28
N GLU A 89 -11.19 -5.49 -1.11
CA GLU A 89 -12.41 -5.90 -1.82
C GLU A 89 -12.16 -6.89 -2.97
N ASN A 90 -10.97 -6.86 -3.57
CA ASN A 90 -10.66 -7.63 -4.78
C ASN A 90 -9.76 -8.86 -4.55
N GLU A 91 -9.24 -9.06 -3.34
CA GLU A 91 -8.31 -10.15 -3.02
C GLU A 91 -8.71 -10.88 -1.73
N VAL A 92 -8.28 -12.14 -1.63
CA VAL A 92 -8.40 -12.90 -0.37
C VAL A 92 -7.23 -12.50 0.53
N ILE A 93 -7.44 -11.50 1.37
CA ILE A 93 -6.42 -11.02 2.31
C ILE A 93 -6.38 -11.93 3.54
N ALA A 94 -5.21 -12.49 3.83
CA ALA A 94 -4.99 -13.27 5.04
C ALA A 94 -4.98 -12.39 6.29
N GLU A 95 -5.47 -12.94 7.41
CA GLU A 95 -5.49 -12.26 8.72
C GLU A 95 -4.13 -11.66 9.11
N ASN A 96 -3.04 -12.36 8.81
CA ASN A 96 -1.70 -11.84 9.06
C ASN A 96 -1.42 -10.52 8.32
N SER A 97 -1.81 -10.40 7.05
CA SER A 97 -1.62 -9.16 6.28
C SER A 97 -2.57 -8.05 6.76
N ILE A 98 -3.77 -8.38 7.22
CA ILE A 98 -4.68 -7.43 7.91
C ILE A 98 -4.01 -6.86 9.15
N ASN A 99 -3.46 -7.73 10.02
CA ASN A 99 -2.78 -7.32 11.25
C ASN A 99 -1.54 -6.47 10.95
N VAL A 100 -0.71 -6.85 9.96
CA VAL A 100 0.45 -6.03 9.54
C VAL A 100 0.03 -4.63 9.08
N THR A 101 -1.06 -4.54 8.31
CA THR A 101 -1.58 -3.25 7.84
C THR A 101 -2.09 -2.40 9.01
N PHE A 102 -2.79 -3.02 9.95
CA PHE A 102 -3.32 -2.36 11.14
C PHE A 102 -2.20 -1.85 12.08
N ASP A 103 -1.19 -2.67 12.33
CA ASP A 103 -0.03 -2.30 13.15
C ASP A 103 0.73 -1.12 12.52
N ARG A 104 0.86 -1.10 11.19
CA ARG A 104 1.45 0.03 10.46
C ARG A 104 0.61 1.29 10.62
N ALA A 105 -0.71 1.17 10.47
CA ALA A 105 -1.65 2.27 10.56
C ALA A 105 -1.65 2.95 11.94
N THR A 106 -1.36 2.18 12.99
CA THR A 106 -1.38 2.62 14.40
C THR A 106 0.01 2.99 14.94
N CYS A 107 1.05 2.93 14.10
CA CYS A 107 2.42 3.33 14.46
C CYS A 107 2.72 4.81 14.12
N CYS A 108 2.25 5.29 12.98
CA CYS A 108 2.66 6.60 12.45
C CYS A 108 1.55 7.65 12.34
N TYR A 109 0.27 7.26 12.57
CA TYR A 109 -0.94 8.11 12.59
C TYR A 109 -1.02 9.28 11.60
N SER A 110 -0.40 9.17 10.43
CA SER A 110 -0.63 10.14 9.35
C SER A 110 -2.10 10.08 8.93
N THR A 111 -2.60 11.14 8.29
CA THR A 111 -4.02 11.21 7.86
C THR A 111 -4.46 9.99 7.06
N GLY A 112 -3.63 9.49 6.14
CA GLY A 112 -3.90 8.26 5.38
C GLY A 112 -3.91 7.00 6.25
N GLN A 113 -2.97 6.88 7.19
CA GLN A 113 -2.90 5.74 8.10
C GLN A 113 -4.08 5.72 9.08
N ALA A 114 -4.51 6.87 9.60
CA ALA A 114 -5.70 6.96 10.44
C ALA A 114 -6.99 6.52 9.69
N ALA A 115 -7.09 6.86 8.40
CA ALA A 115 -8.20 6.39 7.55
C ALA A 115 -8.17 4.87 7.35
N ILE A 116 -7.00 4.28 7.09
CA ILE A 116 -6.82 2.82 6.98
C ILE A 116 -7.19 2.12 8.30
N MET A 117 -6.72 2.63 9.44
CA MET A 117 -7.08 2.09 10.77
C MET A 117 -8.61 2.06 10.94
N LYS A 118 -9.29 3.19 10.68
CA LYS A 118 -10.75 3.30 10.79
C LYS A 118 -11.47 2.35 9.83
N PHE A 119 -10.97 2.18 8.61
CA PHE A 119 -11.50 1.22 7.65
C PHE A 119 -11.41 -0.23 8.18
N LEU A 120 -10.25 -0.65 8.66
CA LEU A 120 -10.04 -2.01 9.17
C LEU A 120 -10.89 -2.32 10.41
N LEU A 121 -11.05 -1.35 11.32
CA LEU A 121 -11.91 -1.50 12.50
C LEU A 121 -13.38 -1.68 12.12
N LYS A 122 -13.88 -0.94 11.13
CA LYS A 122 -15.27 -1.05 10.64
C LYS A 122 -15.59 -2.38 9.98
N ASN A 123 -14.58 -3.06 9.43
CA ASN A 123 -14.75 -4.38 8.82
C ASN A 123 -14.64 -5.53 9.85
N GLU A 124 -14.51 -5.20 11.14
CA GLU A 124 -14.50 -6.15 12.27
C GLU A 124 -13.47 -7.30 12.13
N CYS A 125 -12.41 -7.07 11.34
CA CYS A 125 -11.39 -8.06 11.02
C CYS A 125 -10.14 -7.96 11.91
N ILE A 126 -10.21 -7.21 13.01
CA ILE A 126 -9.11 -6.97 13.95
C ILE A 126 -9.45 -7.55 15.32
N SER A 127 -8.49 -8.27 15.92
CA SER A 127 -8.66 -8.84 17.26
C SER A 127 -8.72 -7.77 18.35
N ALA A 128 -9.45 -8.04 19.44
CA ALA A 128 -9.49 -7.16 20.60
C ALA A 128 -8.09 -6.91 21.22
N GLU A 129 -7.18 -7.88 21.11
CA GLU A 129 -5.79 -7.71 21.56
C GLU A 129 -5.06 -6.65 20.73
N SER A 130 -5.18 -6.71 19.40
CA SER A 130 -4.59 -5.71 18.49
C SER A 130 -5.18 -4.33 18.73
N ILE A 131 -6.51 -4.23 18.92
CA ILE A 131 -7.19 -2.98 19.28
C ILE A 131 -6.63 -2.41 20.59
N GLY A 132 -6.45 -3.24 21.62
CA GLY A 132 -5.88 -2.81 22.90
C GLY A 132 -4.45 -2.28 22.77
N LYS A 133 -3.60 -2.92 21.95
CA LYS A 133 -2.24 -2.44 21.65
C LYS A 133 -2.27 -1.09 20.92
N ALA A 134 -3.13 -0.95 19.92
CA ALA A 134 -3.29 0.30 19.17
C ALA A 134 -3.79 1.44 20.06
N PHE A 135 -4.74 1.18 20.96
CA PHE A 135 -5.24 2.15 21.93
C PHE A 135 -4.12 2.69 22.84
N ILE A 136 -3.28 1.80 23.37
CA ILE A 136 -2.12 2.19 24.18
C ILE A 136 -1.13 3.02 23.34
N SER A 137 -0.87 2.61 22.09
CA SER A 137 0.00 3.36 21.16
C SER A 137 -0.53 4.77 20.91
N ALA A 138 -1.83 4.92 20.64
CA ALA A 138 -2.47 6.23 20.45
C ALA A 138 -2.32 7.13 21.69
N ALA A 139 -2.47 6.58 22.89
CA ALA A 139 -2.29 7.32 24.14
C ALA A 139 -0.84 7.80 24.33
N ILE A 140 0.14 6.95 24.02
CA ILE A 140 1.57 7.31 24.10
C ILE A 140 1.91 8.41 23.07
N SER A 141 1.36 8.33 21.86
CA SER A 141 1.58 9.28 20.78
C SER A 141 0.72 10.56 20.88
N SER A 142 -0.17 10.66 21.88
CA SER A 142 -1.12 11.79 22.05
C SER A 142 -2.08 11.97 20.86
N GLU A 143 -2.47 10.89 20.21
CA GLU A 143 -3.33 10.86 19.02
C GLU A 143 -4.81 10.84 19.42
N THR A 144 -5.34 12.02 19.75
CA THR A 144 -6.69 12.17 20.32
C THR A 144 -7.79 11.67 19.40
N ASP A 145 -7.69 11.90 18.09
CA ASP A 145 -8.69 11.45 17.11
C ASP A 145 -8.78 9.92 17.02
N ALA A 146 -7.66 9.23 17.22
CA ALA A 146 -7.63 7.77 17.28
C ALA A 146 -8.22 7.26 18.59
N LEU A 147 -7.88 7.88 19.73
CA LEU A 147 -8.45 7.54 21.03
C LEU A 147 -9.96 7.72 21.06
N GLU A 148 -10.48 8.83 20.54
CA GLU A 148 -11.93 9.07 20.42
C GLU A 148 -12.62 7.96 19.63
N PHE A 149 -12.02 7.54 18.52
CA PHE A 149 -12.56 6.46 17.68
C PHE A 149 -12.57 5.10 18.38
N PHE A 150 -11.58 4.82 19.24
CA PHE A 150 -11.53 3.54 19.97
C PHE A 150 -12.56 3.45 21.11
N VAL A 151 -13.05 4.58 21.63
CA VAL A 151 -13.99 4.61 22.77
C VAL A 151 -15.41 5.02 22.39
N SER A 152 -15.63 5.42 21.13
CA SER A 152 -16.95 5.74 20.55
C SER A 152 -17.71 4.47 20.17
#